data_AF-A0A2G6J1U2-F1
#
_entry.id   AF-A0A2G6J1U2-F1
#
_cell.length_a   1.000
_cell.length_b   1.000
_cell.length_c   1.000
_cell.angle_alpha   90.00
_cell.angle_beta   90.00
_cell.angle_gamma   90.00
#
_symmetry.space_group_name_H-M   'P 1'
#
loop_
_entity.id
_entity.type
_entity.pdbx_description
1 polymer ?
#
loop_
_entity_poly.entity_id
_entity_poly.type
_entity_poly.pdbx_seq_one_letter_code
_entity_poly.pdbx_strand_id
1 'polypeptide(L)'
;MYRDHLYAARCRQQQLSREGSSEAAPPELIRVYARRVARIWGASFGLAGLLAMVFHFLVTMNERALSLYIVGAWLAMGVAYLAVRLLAPTLLRWRLRRAYATSGDIFFDLGRLEDQTPRDFALATAHRYERLGFQLPLVALALLAPLSIHLGVALAFLGLSISGFGTWILTSAALVGHAHLTLALFAVFHVVRVQRELDTGTRVTGASRGLIALLWTVGASAIPGVVLLCVPPLLVALTGLLFVPWAFHWVGAAAQAERATLVDLGLVVESPSASANGSCFRELRSCGLVGEREASAPDQNLTA
;
A
#
# COMPACT_ATOMS: atom_id res chain seq x y z
N MET A 1 -39.36 38.53 -18.90
CA MET A 1 -39.32 37.37 -17.98
C MET A 1 -38.03 36.54 -18.03
N TYR A 2 -37.14 36.69 -19.03
CA TYR A 2 -35.90 35.89 -19.16
C TYR A 2 -34.79 36.18 -18.11
N ARG A 3 -34.93 37.23 -17.29
CA ARG A 3 -33.96 37.60 -16.25
C ARG A 3 -33.95 36.65 -15.04
N ASP A 4 -34.93 35.76 -14.92
CA ASP A 4 -35.14 34.95 -13.72
C ASP A 4 -34.21 33.72 -13.65
N HIS A 5 -34.01 33.01 -14.77
CA HIS A 5 -33.23 31.76 -14.77
C HIS A 5 -31.74 31.95 -14.47
N LEU A 6 -31.11 33.02 -14.99
CA LEU A 6 -29.70 33.31 -14.69
C LEU A 6 -29.51 33.76 -13.24
N TYR A 7 -30.48 34.48 -12.67
CA TYR A 7 -30.45 34.87 -11.26
C TYR A 7 -30.61 33.63 -10.36
N ALA A 8 -31.60 32.79 -10.64
CA ALA A 8 -31.81 31.52 -9.93
C ALA A 8 -30.58 30.61 -9.99
N ALA A 9 -29.95 30.46 -11.17
CA ALA A 9 -28.73 29.68 -11.34
C ALA A 9 -27.55 30.23 -10.51
N ARG A 10 -27.36 31.57 -10.47
CA ARG A 10 -26.33 32.19 -9.62
C ARG A 10 -26.59 31.99 -8.13
N CYS A 11 -27.83 32.17 -7.68
CA CYS A 11 -28.21 31.92 -6.29
C CYS A 11 -27.94 30.47 -5.90
N ARG A 12 -28.32 29.51 -6.76
CA ARG A 12 -28.06 28.09 -6.55
C ARG A 12 -26.57 27.76 -6.53
N GLN A 13 -25.80 28.30 -7.48
CA GLN A 13 -24.35 28.14 -7.52
C GLN A 13 -23.68 28.67 -6.24
N GLN A 14 -24.07 29.86 -5.77
CA GLN A 14 -23.54 30.44 -4.53
C GLN A 14 -23.93 29.61 -3.30
N GLN A 15 -25.16 29.10 -3.24
CA GLN A 15 -25.60 28.21 -2.18
C GLN A 15 -24.74 26.94 -2.15
N LEU A 16 -24.61 26.23 -3.27
CA LEU A 16 -23.80 25.01 -3.36
C LEU A 16 -22.32 25.25 -3.10
N SER A 17 -21.78 26.40 -3.51
CA SER A 17 -20.40 26.78 -3.19
C SER A 17 -20.20 27.01 -1.69
N ARG A 18 -21.18 27.61 -1.00
CA ARG A 18 -21.15 27.80 0.45
C ARG A 18 -21.30 26.46 1.20
N GLU A 19 -22.25 25.63 0.79
CA GLU A 19 -22.47 24.29 1.34
C GLU A 19 -21.23 23.41 1.12
N GLY A 20 -20.66 23.40 -0.08
CA GLY A 20 -19.43 22.66 -0.36
C GLY A 20 -18.19 23.21 0.35
N SER A 21 -18.18 24.50 0.72
CA SER A 21 -17.11 25.10 1.53
C SER A 21 -17.24 24.78 3.01
N SER A 22 -18.46 24.61 3.53
CA SER A 22 -18.70 24.22 4.92
C SER A 22 -18.58 22.71 5.13
N GLU A 23 -18.91 21.90 4.11
CA GLU A 23 -18.77 20.45 4.15
C GLU A 23 -17.31 20.03 3.89
N ALA A 24 -16.48 20.17 4.93
CA ALA A 24 -15.11 19.69 4.89
C ALA A 24 -15.08 18.16 4.74
N ALA A 25 -14.17 17.66 3.90
CA ALA A 25 -13.90 16.23 3.83
C ALA A 25 -13.55 15.67 5.22
N PRO A 26 -14.12 14.52 5.63
CA PRO A 26 -13.85 13.95 6.95
C PRO A 26 -12.34 13.77 7.21
N PRO A 27 -11.83 14.10 8.41
CA PRO A 27 -10.40 14.01 8.70
C PRO A 27 -9.84 12.59 8.55
N GLU A 28 -10.65 11.56 8.78
CA GLU A 28 -10.35 10.15 8.54
C GLU A 28 -10.07 9.88 7.05
N LEU A 29 -10.91 10.40 6.15
CA LEU A 29 -10.73 10.28 4.70
C LEU A 29 -9.46 10.98 4.24
N ILE A 30 -9.18 12.17 4.78
CA ILE A 30 -7.93 12.90 4.52
C ILE A 30 -6.72 12.07 4.98
N ARG A 31 -6.79 11.41 6.14
CA ARG A 31 -5.74 10.52 6.65
C ARG A 31 -5.53 9.29 5.75
N VAL A 32 -6.60 8.69 5.23
CA VAL A 32 -6.50 7.58 4.25
C VAL A 32 -5.82 8.05 2.97
N TYR A 33 -6.25 9.18 2.40
CA TYR A 33 -5.62 9.80 1.23
C TYR A 33 -4.12 10.05 1.47
N ALA A 34 -3.77 10.70 2.58
CA ALA A 34 -2.39 11.04 2.91
C ALA A 34 -1.49 9.80 3.02
N ARG A 35 -1.97 8.72 3.66
CA ARG A 35 -1.23 7.45 3.74
C ARG A 35 -0.99 6.82 2.37
N ARG A 36 -2.01 6.78 1.51
CA ARG A 36 -1.91 6.19 0.16
C ARG A 36 -0.88 6.94 -0.69
N VAL A 37 -0.97 8.27 -0.72
CA VAL A 37 -0.06 9.11 -1.51
C VAL A 37 1.36 9.06 -0.95
N ALA A 38 1.53 9.06 0.38
CA ALA A 38 2.85 8.91 1.01
C ALA A 38 3.52 7.58 0.66
N ARG A 39 2.77 6.47 0.67
CA ARG A 39 3.27 5.15 0.25
C ARG A 39 3.75 5.15 -1.19
N ILE A 40 2.98 5.76 -2.11
CA ILE A 40 3.35 5.88 -3.53
C ILE A 40 4.69 6.60 -3.65
N TRP A 41 4.78 7.82 -3.12
CA TRP A 41 5.98 8.63 -3.25
C TRP A 41 7.19 8.02 -2.55
N GLY A 42 7.04 7.52 -1.33
CA GLY A 42 8.13 6.81 -0.65
C GLY A 42 8.68 5.66 -1.51
N ALA A 43 7.79 4.80 -2.00
CA ALA A 43 8.19 3.68 -2.85
C ALA A 43 8.82 4.11 -4.18
N SER A 44 8.30 5.17 -4.82
CA SER A 44 8.87 5.74 -6.04
C SER A 44 10.30 6.21 -5.84
N PHE A 45 10.61 6.86 -4.71
CA PHE A 45 11.98 7.27 -4.38
C PHE A 45 12.91 6.07 -4.12
N GLY A 46 12.41 5.02 -3.47
CA GLY A 46 13.17 3.77 -3.31
C GLY A 46 13.51 3.11 -4.67
N LEU A 47 12.52 3.01 -5.56
CA LEU A 47 12.71 2.48 -6.91
C LEU A 47 13.63 3.37 -7.76
N ALA A 48 13.52 4.69 -7.64
CA ALA A 48 14.42 5.62 -8.31
C ALA A 48 15.87 5.45 -7.83
N GLY A 49 16.09 5.23 -6.53
CA GLY A 49 17.41 4.90 -5.99
C GLY A 49 17.98 3.60 -6.54
N LEU A 50 17.15 2.56 -6.67
CA LEU A 50 17.53 1.30 -7.32
C LEU A 50 17.89 1.50 -8.80
N LEU A 51 17.09 2.26 -9.55
CA LEU A 51 17.37 2.56 -10.95
C LEU A 51 18.66 3.38 -11.12
N ALA A 52 18.89 4.36 -10.23
CA ALA A 52 20.11 5.15 -10.20
C ALA A 52 21.35 4.29 -9.92
N MET A 53 21.24 3.30 -9.03
CA MET A 53 22.29 2.32 -8.77
C MET A 53 22.64 1.53 -10.04
N VAL A 54 21.64 0.97 -10.72
CA VAL A 54 21.84 0.21 -11.97
C VAL A 54 22.44 1.09 -13.05
N PHE A 55 21.91 2.30 -13.24
CA PHE A 55 22.41 3.25 -14.22
C PHE A 55 23.87 3.66 -13.93
N HIS A 56 24.20 3.98 -12.68
CA HIS A 56 25.57 4.32 -12.29
C HIS A 56 26.54 3.19 -12.58
N PHE A 57 26.16 1.95 -12.26
CA PHE A 57 26.96 0.77 -12.58
C PHE A 57 27.21 0.64 -14.09
N LEU A 58 26.16 0.74 -14.91
CA LEU A 58 26.28 0.59 -16.36
C LEU A 58 27.17 1.67 -17.01
N VAL A 59 27.18 2.89 -16.47
CA VAL A 59 27.98 4.00 -17.01
C VAL A 59 29.43 3.97 -16.54
N THR A 60 29.66 3.66 -15.27
CA THR A 60 30.98 3.83 -14.63
C THR A 60 31.73 2.52 -14.42
N MET A 61 31.02 1.38 -14.46
CA MET A 61 31.50 0.07 -14.01
C MET A 61 32.10 0.10 -12.58
N ASN A 62 31.72 1.09 -11.77
CA ASN A 62 32.21 1.25 -10.40
C ASN A 62 31.26 0.61 -9.40
N GLU A 63 31.66 -0.56 -8.89
CA GLU A 63 30.87 -1.32 -7.92
C GLU A 63 30.93 -0.74 -6.48
N ARG A 64 31.91 0.12 -6.17
CA ARG A 64 32.11 0.64 -4.80
C ARG A 64 30.96 1.53 -4.32
N ALA A 65 30.24 2.15 -5.25
CA ALA A 65 29.14 3.06 -4.93
C ALA A 65 27.81 2.33 -4.68
N LEU A 66 27.66 1.05 -5.07
CA LEU A 66 26.36 0.37 -5.09
C LEU A 66 25.72 0.27 -3.70
N SER A 67 26.51 -0.05 -2.68
CA SER A 67 26.04 -0.12 -1.28
C SER A 67 25.52 1.23 -0.78
N LEU A 68 26.14 2.34 -1.20
CA LEU A 68 25.68 3.69 -0.83
C LEU A 68 24.33 4.02 -1.48
N TYR A 69 24.07 3.55 -2.70
CA TYR A 69 22.76 3.70 -3.33
C TYR A 69 21.67 2.94 -2.58
N ILE A 70 21.94 1.74 -2.06
CA ILE A 70 20.96 0.98 -1.26
C ILE A 70 20.57 1.76 0.00
N VAL A 71 21.57 2.22 0.77
CA VAL A 71 21.33 3.02 1.99
C VAL A 71 20.62 4.33 1.65
N GLY A 72 21.08 5.02 0.60
CA GLY A 72 20.47 6.25 0.10
C GLY A 72 19.02 6.06 -0.34
N ALA A 73 18.69 4.93 -0.98
CA ALA A 73 17.33 4.62 -1.42
C ALA A 73 16.37 4.45 -0.24
N TRP A 74 16.78 3.76 0.84
CA TRP A 74 15.97 3.63 2.05
C TRP A 74 15.77 4.97 2.76
N LEU A 75 16.83 5.76 2.88
CA LEU A 75 16.75 7.09 3.49
C LEU A 75 15.82 8.00 2.68
N ALA A 76 15.99 8.05 1.36
CA ALA A 76 15.15 8.84 0.46
C ALA A 76 13.68 8.38 0.52
N MET A 77 13.42 7.07 0.54
CA MET A 77 12.08 6.51 0.69
C MET A 77 11.43 6.94 2.01
N GLY A 78 12.16 6.87 3.13
CA GLY A 78 11.67 7.29 4.44
C GLY A 78 11.37 8.78 4.52
N VAL A 79 12.29 9.63 4.06
CA VAL A 79 12.13 11.09 4.02
C VAL A 79 10.95 11.48 3.12
N ALA A 80 10.87 10.92 1.91
CA ALA A 80 9.79 11.19 0.97
C ALA A 80 8.42 10.77 1.54
N TYR A 81 8.34 9.59 2.17
CA TYR A 81 7.12 9.12 2.82
C TYR A 81 6.66 10.11 3.90
N LEU A 82 7.56 10.52 4.81
CA LEU A 82 7.22 11.42 5.91
C LEU A 82 6.83 12.83 5.40
N ALA A 83 7.62 13.41 4.50
CA ALA A 83 7.34 14.72 3.92
C ALA A 83 5.97 14.74 3.21
N VAL A 84 5.70 13.74 2.36
CA VAL A 84 4.42 13.65 1.65
C VAL A 84 3.27 13.37 2.61
N ARG A 85 3.47 12.56 3.66
CA ARG A 85 2.43 12.30 4.66
C ARG A 85 1.99 13.59 5.38
N LEU A 86 2.93 14.50 5.63
CA LEU A 86 2.65 15.80 6.26
C LEU A 86 2.02 16.80 5.27
N LEU A 87 2.44 16.79 4.00
CA LEU A 87 1.98 17.75 2.98
C LEU A 87 0.66 17.34 2.29
N ALA A 88 0.36 16.05 2.20
CA ALA A 88 -0.79 15.53 1.46
C ALA A 88 -2.15 16.09 1.94
N PRO A 89 -2.44 16.25 3.26
CA PRO A 89 -3.67 16.90 3.72
C PRO A 89 -3.86 18.30 3.13
N THR A 90 -2.80 19.11 3.08
CA THR A 90 -2.82 20.46 2.52
C THR A 90 -3.05 20.42 1.02
N LEU A 91 -2.40 19.48 0.32
CA LEU A 91 -2.59 19.28 -1.12
C LEU A 91 -4.04 18.89 -1.45
N LEU A 92 -4.66 17.99 -0.67
CA LEU A 92 -6.06 17.60 -0.88
C LEU A 92 -7.01 18.79 -0.65
N ARG A 93 -6.80 19.56 0.42
CA ARG A 93 -7.59 20.78 0.69
C ARG A 93 -7.44 21.81 -0.44
N TRP A 94 -6.22 22.00 -0.96
CA TRP A 94 -6.00 22.89 -2.10
C TRP A 94 -6.71 22.37 -3.37
N ARG A 95 -6.65 21.06 -3.64
CA ARG A 95 -7.37 20.44 -4.77
C ARG A 95 -8.87 20.60 -4.64
N LEU A 96 -9.42 20.42 -3.44
CA LEU A 96 -10.84 20.69 -3.14
C LEU A 96 -11.17 22.15 -3.43
N ARG A 97 -10.44 23.12 -2.85
CA ARG A 97 -10.68 24.55 -3.12
C ARG A 97 -10.66 24.87 -4.62
N ARG A 98 -9.73 24.26 -5.38
CA ARG A 98 -9.64 24.46 -6.84
C ARG A 98 -10.79 23.80 -7.59
N ALA A 99 -11.25 22.63 -7.17
CA ALA A 99 -12.40 21.94 -7.76
C ALA A 99 -13.71 22.73 -7.59
N TYR A 100 -13.83 23.48 -6.50
CA TYR A 100 -14.99 24.33 -6.18
C TYR A 100 -14.80 25.80 -6.60
N ALA A 101 -13.69 26.15 -7.26
CA ALA A 101 -13.48 27.50 -7.77
C ALA A 101 -14.35 27.74 -9.02
N THR A 102 -14.98 28.90 -9.10
CA THR A 102 -15.85 29.27 -10.23
C THR A 102 -15.03 29.52 -11.50
N SER A 103 -15.42 28.88 -12.61
CA SER A 103 -14.79 29.07 -13.93
C SER A 103 -15.27 30.34 -14.64
N GLY A 104 -16.42 30.88 -14.23
CA GLY A 104 -17.11 31.99 -14.88
C GLY A 104 -18.27 31.55 -15.78
N ASP A 105 -18.33 30.27 -16.14
CA ASP A 105 -19.51 29.66 -16.76
C ASP A 105 -20.43 29.10 -15.67
N ILE A 106 -21.55 29.80 -15.45
CA ILE A 106 -22.50 29.50 -14.38
C ILE A 106 -23.13 28.13 -14.54
N PHE A 107 -23.51 27.74 -15.76
CA PHE A 107 -24.23 26.47 -15.99
C PHE A 107 -23.28 25.28 -15.89
N PHE A 108 -22.06 25.43 -16.40
CA PHE A 108 -21.02 24.41 -16.24
C PHE A 108 -20.64 24.22 -14.75
N ASP A 109 -20.41 25.33 -14.04
CA ASP A 109 -20.08 25.28 -12.62
C ASP A 109 -21.22 24.69 -11.80
N LEU A 110 -22.47 25.04 -12.12
CA LEU A 110 -23.66 24.52 -11.44
C LEU A 110 -23.78 23.00 -11.62
N GLY A 111 -23.72 22.51 -12.86
CA GLY A 111 -23.77 21.06 -13.12
C GLY A 111 -22.67 20.31 -12.38
N ARG A 112 -21.43 20.83 -12.42
CA ARG A 112 -20.30 20.24 -11.68
C ARG A 112 -20.52 20.21 -10.16
N LEU A 113 -21.10 21.27 -9.57
CA LEU A 113 -21.36 21.35 -8.14
C LEU A 113 -22.54 20.47 -7.70
N GLU A 114 -23.53 20.28 -8.57
CA GLU A 114 -24.68 19.40 -8.33
C GLU A 114 -24.31 17.93 -8.47
N ASP A 115 -23.40 17.60 -9.39
CA ASP A 115 -22.97 16.22 -9.66
C ASP A 115 -22.04 15.65 -8.58
N GLN A 116 -21.32 16.48 -7.82
CA GLN A 116 -20.28 16.00 -6.92
C GLN A 116 -20.17 16.79 -5.62
N THR A 117 -20.34 16.10 -4.49
CA THR A 117 -20.06 16.67 -3.16
C THR A 117 -18.55 16.69 -2.85
N PRO A 118 -18.07 17.53 -1.92
CA PRO A 118 -16.64 17.59 -1.57
C PRO A 118 -16.13 16.24 -1.04
N ARG A 119 -17.03 15.53 -0.36
CA ARG A 119 -16.85 14.17 0.14
C ARG A 119 -16.65 13.18 -1.01
N ASP A 120 -17.51 13.20 -2.02
CA ASP A 120 -17.39 12.32 -3.20
C ASP A 120 -16.11 12.60 -4.00
N PHE A 121 -15.75 13.88 -4.15
CA PHE A 121 -14.48 14.27 -4.80
C PHE A 121 -13.27 13.72 -4.05
N ALA A 122 -13.25 13.89 -2.72
CA ALA A 122 -12.15 13.41 -1.88
C ALA A 122 -12.07 11.87 -1.89
N LEU A 123 -13.21 11.19 -1.85
CA LEU A 123 -13.31 9.73 -1.93
C LEU A 123 -12.81 9.20 -3.28
N ALA A 124 -13.32 9.76 -4.38
CA ALA A 124 -12.87 9.42 -5.73
C ALA A 124 -11.36 9.64 -5.90
N THR A 125 -10.84 10.74 -5.34
CA THR A 125 -9.41 11.03 -5.33
C THR A 125 -8.63 9.99 -4.52
N ALA A 126 -9.10 9.58 -3.35
CA ALA A 126 -8.46 8.56 -2.53
C ALA A 126 -8.47 7.18 -3.19
N HIS A 127 -9.56 6.80 -3.89
CA HIS A 127 -9.66 5.53 -4.62
C HIS A 127 -8.68 5.42 -5.78
N ARG A 128 -8.43 6.51 -6.52
CA ARG A 128 -7.44 6.52 -7.62
C ARG A 128 -6.04 6.07 -7.17
N TYR A 129 -5.69 6.32 -5.90
CA TYR A 129 -4.38 5.97 -5.33
C TYR A 129 -4.38 4.66 -4.54
N GLU A 130 -5.50 3.95 -4.46
CA GLU A 130 -5.62 2.72 -3.67
C GLU A 130 -4.65 1.64 -4.16
N ARG A 131 -4.72 1.35 -5.45
CA ARG A 131 -3.95 0.26 -6.06
C ARG A 131 -2.45 0.52 -5.99
N LEU A 132 -2.03 1.67 -6.51
CA LEU A 132 -0.61 2.06 -6.53
C LEU A 132 -0.05 2.24 -5.13
N GLY A 133 -0.87 2.68 -4.18
CA GLY A 133 -0.50 2.85 -2.77
C GLY A 133 -0.10 1.56 -2.07
N PHE A 134 -0.45 0.38 -2.60
CA PHE A 134 0.02 -0.91 -2.09
C PHE A 134 0.97 -1.63 -3.05
N GLN A 135 0.77 -1.49 -4.36
CA GLN A 135 1.64 -2.14 -5.36
C GLN A 135 3.07 -1.63 -5.30
N LEU A 136 3.26 -0.31 -5.36
CA LEU A 136 4.61 0.27 -5.45
C LEU A 136 5.45 -0.06 -4.20
N PRO A 137 4.96 0.10 -2.95
CA PRO A 137 5.74 -0.29 -1.78
C PRO A 137 6.11 -1.78 -1.78
N LEU A 138 5.18 -2.66 -2.18
CA LEU A 138 5.44 -4.10 -2.15
C LEU A 138 6.46 -4.50 -3.25
N VAL A 139 6.41 -3.86 -4.42
CA VAL A 139 7.44 -4.00 -5.46
C VAL A 139 8.79 -3.46 -4.99
N ALA A 140 8.81 -2.26 -4.40
CA ALA A 140 10.04 -1.69 -3.84
C ALA A 140 10.67 -2.60 -2.78
N LEU A 141 9.87 -3.15 -1.87
CA LEU A 141 10.32 -4.14 -0.89
C LEU A 141 10.85 -5.42 -1.55
N ALA A 142 10.14 -5.97 -2.54
CA ALA A 142 10.56 -7.18 -3.24
C ALA A 142 11.94 -7.04 -3.91
N LEU A 143 12.31 -5.83 -4.34
CA LEU A 143 13.58 -5.55 -5.01
C LEU A 143 14.68 -5.06 -4.04
N LEU A 144 14.35 -4.19 -3.09
CA LEU A 144 15.33 -3.59 -2.17
C LEU A 144 15.61 -4.43 -0.92
N ALA A 145 14.60 -5.10 -0.36
CA ALA A 145 14.76 -5.79 0.92
C ALA A 145 15.79 -6.93 0.84
N PRO A 146 15.80 -7.80 -0.20
CA PRO A 146 16.82 -8.84 -0.32
C PRO A 146 18.24 -8.28 -0.36
N LEU A 147 18.49 -7.25 -1.19
CA LEU A 147 19.79 -6.59 -1.29
C LEU A 147 20.24 -5.99 0.05
N SER A 148 19.29 -5.45 0.81
CA SER A 148 19.56 -4.82 2.12
C SER A 148 19.86 -5.87 3.19
N ILE A 149 19.14 -7.00 3.16
CA ILE A 149 19.43 -8.15 4.04
C ILE A 149 20.82 -8.69 3.73
N HIS A 150 21.18 -8.85 2.45
CA HIS A 150 22.52 -9.28 2.06
C HIS A 150 23.60 -8.31 2.55
N LEU A 151 23.38 -7.00 2.41
CA LEU A 151 24.31 -5.99 2.93
C LEU A 151 24.47 -6.12 4.46
N GLY A 152 23.36 -6.24 5.19
CA GLY A 152 23.39 -6.43 6.63
C GLY A 152 24.15 -7.70 7.05
N VAL A 153 23.92 -8.82 6.37
CA VAL A 153 24.61 -10.09 6.63
C VAL A 153 26.11 -9.98 6.31
N ALA A 154 26.46 -9.37 5.19
CA ALA A 154 27.85 -9.16 4.76
C ALA A 154 28.63 -8.31 5.77
N LEU A 155 28.03 -7.21 6.26
CA LEU A 155 28.64 -6.34 7.25
C LEU A 155 28.74 -7.02 8.63
N ALA A 156 27.68 -7.70 9.07
CA ALA A 156 27.60 -8.24 10.42
C ALA A 156 28.37 -9.56 10.62
N PHE A 157 28.40 -10.44 9.61
CA PHE A 157 28.92 -11.80 9.76
C PHE A 157 30.15 -12.10 8.90
N LEU A 158 30.35 -11.38 7.79
CA LEU A 158 31.46 -11.64 6.87
C LEU A 158 32.59 -10.60 6.98
N GLY A 159 32.40 -9.54 7.77
CA GLY A 159 33.40 -8.47 7.96
C GLY A 159 33.71 -7.71 6.67
N LEU A 160 32.82 -7.76 5.66
CA LEU A 160 33.02 -7.05 4.41
C LEU A 160 32.85 -5.55 4.62
N SER A 161 33.71 -4.75 4.00
CA SER A 161 33.52 -3.30 3.96
C SER A 161 32.36 -2.93 3.04
N ILE A 162 31.76 -1.75 3.27
CA ILE A 162 30.68 -1.22 2.43
C ILE A 162 31.08 -1.17 0.94
N SER A 163 32.35 -0.84 0.65
CA SER A 163 32.88 -0.78 -0.72
C SER A 163 33.17 -2.15 -1.33
N GLY A 164 33.50 -3.17 -0.52
CA GLY A 164 33.76 -4.54 -0.98
C GLY A 164 32.49 -5.34 -1.30
N PHE A 165 31.31 -4.86 -0.89
CA PHE A 165 30.03 -5.53 -1.14
C PHE A 165 29.51 -5.36 -2.59
N GLY A 166 30.09 -4.44 -3.37
CA GLY A 166 29.66 -4.17 -4.75
C GLY A 166 29.69 -5.39 -5.67
N THR A 167 30.78 -6.16 -5.65
CA THR A 167 30.93 -7.38 -6.47
C THR A 167 29.86 -8.40 -6.11
N TRP A 168 29.58 -8.56 -4.81
CA TRP A 168 28.53 -9.46 -4.32
C TRP A 168 27.16 -9.07 -4.86
N ILE A 169 26.82 -7.77 -4.85
CA ILE A 169 25.56 -7.26 -5.42
C ILE A 169 25.47 -7.64 -6.90
N LEU A 170 26.53 -7.41 -7.68
CA LEU A 170 26.52 -7.68 -9.11
C LEU A 170 26.32 -9.18 -9.41
N THR A 171 27.09 -10.04 -8.75
CA THR A 171 26.95 -11.49 -8.89
C THR A 171 25.56 -11.96 -8.47
N SER A 172 25.03 -11.44 -7.36
CA SER A 172 23.68 -11.77 -6.89
C SER A 172 22.60 -11.28 -7.86
N ALA A 173 22.72 -10.06 -8.38
CA ALA A 173 21.77 -9.53 -9.36
C ALA A 173 21.75 -10.37 -10.64
N ALA A 174 22.90 -10.82 -11.14
CA ALA A 174 22.98 -11.70 -12.29
C ALA A 174 22.36 -13.08 -12.03
N LEU A 175 22.64 -13.66 -10.86
CA LEU A 175 22.21 -15.02 -10.52
C LEU A 175 20.76 -15.11 -10.05
N VAL A 176 20.26 -14.16 -9.26
CA VAL A 176 18.92 -14.24 -8.64
C VAL A 176 18.04 -13.02 -8.92
N GLY A 177 18.49 -12.06 -9.74
CA GLY A 177 17.70 -10.88 -10.10
C GLY A 177 16.35 -11.24 -10.73
N HIS A 178 16.30 -12.26 -11.57
CA HIS A 178 15.05 -12.76 -12.17
C HIS A 178 14.06 -13.29 -11.11
N ALA A 179 14.54 -13.91 -10.02
CA ALA A 179 13.70 -14.36 -8.92
C ALA A 179 13.06 -13.16 -8.17
N HIS A 180 13.80 -12.07 -7.98
CA HIS A 180 13.25 -10.83 -7.42
C HIS A 180 12.18 -10.20 -8.33
N LEU A 181 12.36 -10.27 -9.66
CA LEU A 181 11.33 -9.84 -10.61
C LEU A 181 10.07 -10.72 -10.51
N THR A 182 10.22 -12.04 -10.36
CA THR A 182 9.09 -12.95 -10.10
C THR A 182 8.35 -12.54 -8.82
N LEU A 183 9.07 -12.26 -7.73
CA LEU A 183 8.44 -11.80 -6.48
C LEU A 183 7.71 -10.46 -6.66
N ALA A 184 8.31 -9.50 -7.36
CA ALA A 184 7.69 -8.22 -7.67
C ALA A 184 6.40 -8.37 -8.50
N LEU A 185 6.37 -9.33 -9.44
CA LEU A 185 5.17 -9.65 -10.20
C LEU A 185 4.06 -10.24 -9.30
N PHE A 186 4.39 -11.19 -8.43
CA PHE A 186 3.43 -11.74 -7.47
C PHE A 186 2.92 -10.69 -6.47
N ALA A 187 3.75 -9.72 -6.09
CA ALA A 187 3.33 -8.57 -5.30
C ALA A 187 2.22 -7.76 -6.02
N VAL A 188 2.39 -7.48 -7.31
CA VAL A 188 1.39 -6.79 -8.13
C VAL A 188 0.08 -7.58 -8.19
N PHE A 189 0.15 -8.89 -8.46
CA PHE A 189 -1.02 -9.77 -8.53
C PHE A 189 -1.73 -9.90 -7.18
N HIS A 190 -0.99 -9.97 -6.08
CA HIS A 190 -1.56 -10.01 -4.74
C HIS A 190 -2.40 -8.76 -4.46
N VAL A 191 -1.91 -7.56 -4.78
CA VAL A 191 -2.69 -6.33 -4.57
C VAL A 191 -3.96 -6.32 -5.43
N VAL A 192 -3.89 -6.75 -6.70
CA VAL A 192 -5.09 -6.85 -7.56
C VAL A 192 -6.12 -7.80 -6.94
N ARG A 193 -5.67 -8.93 -6.40
CA ARG A 193 -6.55 -9.87 -5.70
C ARG A 193 -7.14 -9.25 -4.43
N VAL A 194 -6.33 -8.61 -3.58
CA VAL A 194 -6.80 -7.94 -2.36
C VAL A 194 -7.92 -6.95 -2.69
N GLN A 195 -7.78 -6.17 -3.76
CA GLN A 195 -8.82 -5.23 -4.18
C GLN A 195 -10.12 -5.94 -4.58
N ARG A 196 -10.04 -6.98 -5.41
CA ARG A 196 -11.21 -7.79 -5.78
C ARG A 196 -11.90 -8.42 -4.56
N GLU A 197 -11.10 -8.87 -3.59
CA GLU A 197 -11.63 -9.45 -2.35
C GLU A 197 -12.36 -8.39 -1.50
N LEU A 198 -11.79 -7.19 -1.38
CA LEU A 198 -12.43 -6.06 -0.69
C LEU A 198 -13.72 -5.59 -1.39
N ASP A 199 -13.74 -5.55 -2.72
CA ASP A 199 -14.93 -5.15 -3.49
C ASP A 199 -16.08 -6.16 -3.34
N THR A 200 -15.75 -7.45 -3.16
CA THR A 200 -16.73 -8.53 -2.91
C THR A 200 -17.10 -8.70 -1.43
N GLY A 201 -16.50 -7.92 -0.53
CA GLY A 201 -16.70 -8.05 0.92
C GLY A 201 -16.08 -9.32 1.52
N THR A 202 -15.17 -9.98 0.81
CA THR A 202 -14.50 -11.21 1.30
C THR A 202 -13.31 -10.89 2.19
N ARG A 203 -13.04 -11.78 3.15
CA ARG A 203 -11.92 -11.62 4.08
C ARG A 203 -10.59 -11.85 3.33
N VAL A 204 -9.70 -10.87 3.41
CA VAL A 204 -8.38 -10.91 2.81
C VAL A 204 -7.42 -11.72 3.67
N THR A 205 -6.85 -12.79 3.11
CA THR A 205 -5.75 -13.55 3.71
C THR A 205 -4.42 -13.22 3.02
N GLY A 206 -3.43 -12.71 3.76
CA GLY A 206 -2.15 -12.27 3.18
C GLY A 206 -0.99 -13.27 3.33
N ALA A 207 -0.75 -13.81 4.53
CA ALA A 207 0.45 -14.59 4.84
C ALA A 207 0.58 -15.87 3.99
N SER A 208 -0.50 -16.64 3.85
CA SER A 208 -0.53 -17.87 3.03
C SER A 208 -0.17 -17.60 1.56
N ARG A 209 -0.63 -16.47 1.02
CA ARG A 209 -0.29 -16.05 -0.35
C ARG A 209 1.17 -15.57 -0.46
N GLY A 210 1.69 -14.93 0.58
CA GLY A 210 3.11 -14.61 0.68
C GLY A 210 3.98 -15.88 0.63
N LEU A 211 3.59 -16.94 1.32
CA LEU A 211 4.28 -18.24 1.27
C LEU A 211 4.23 -18.88 -0.13
N ILE A 212 3.08 -18.81 -0.82
CA ILE A 212 2.97 -19.28 -2.20
C ILE A 212 3.87 -18.45 -3.13
N ALA A 213 3.88 -17.12 -3.00
CA ALA A 213 4.76 -16.26 -3.78
C ALA A 213 6.24 -16.61 -3.54
N LEU A 214 6.62 -16.83 -2.27
CA LEU A 214 7.97 -17.26 -1.90
C LEU A 214 8.33 -18.60 -2.54
N LEU A 215 7.44 -19.59 -2.53
CA LEU A 215 7.67 -20.89 -3.18
C LEU A 215 7.98 -20.72 -4.67
N TRP A 216 7.22 -19.89 -5.38
CA TRP A 216 7.48 -19.57 -6.79
C TRP A 216 8.80 -18.83 -6.99
N THR A 217 9.13 -17.89 -6.10
CA THR A 217 10.41 -17.16 -6.14
C THR A 217 11.61 -18.11 -5.93
N VAL A 218 11.51 -19.05 -4.98
CA VAL A 218 12.52 -20.09 -4.76
C VAL A 218 12.63 -20.99 -6.00
N GLY A 219 11.51 -21.43 -6.56
CA GLY A 219 11.49 -22.20 -7.81
C GLY A 219 12.14 -21.44 -8.98
N ALA A 220 11.85 -20.15 -9.14
CA ALA A 220 12.48 -19.31 -10.15
C ALA A 220 14.01 -19.24 -9.95
N SER A 221 14.47 -19.05 -8.71
CA SER A 221 15.91 -18.97 -8.40
C SER A 221 16.70 -20.25 -8.72
N ALA A 222 16.03 -21.39 -8.88
CA ALA A 222 16.66 -22.63 -9.30
C ALA A 222 17.08 -22.63 -10.78
N ILE A 223 16.55 -21.72 -11.62
CA ILE A 223 16.83 -21.72 -13.07
C ILE A 223 18.34 -21.55 -13.36
N PRO A 224 19.05 -20.57 -12.78
CA PRO A 224 20.53 -20.55 -12.84
C PRO A 224 21.17 -21.49 -11.83
N GLY A 225 20.47 -21.80 -10.73
CA GLY A 225 20.98 -22.57 -9.59
C GLY A 225 21.21 -24.06 -9.85
N VAL A 226 20.50 -24.68 -10.79
CA VAL A 226 20.77 -26.07 -11.24
C VAL A 226 22.19 -26.19 -11.82
N VAL A 227 22.77 -25.09 -12.31
CA VAL A 227 24.14 -25.04 -12.84
C VAL A 227 25.21 -24.80 -11.74
N LEU A 228 24.83 -24.28 -10.56
CA LEU A 228 25.76 -23.73 -9.54
C LEU A 228 25.58 -24.26 -8.10
N LEU A 229 25.18 -25.54 -7.91
CA LEU A 229 25.22 -26.27 -6.61
C LEU A 229 24.08 -26.01 -5.59
N CYS A 230 22.87 -25.62 -5.99
CA CYS A 230 21.69 -25.47 -5.08
C CYS A 230 21.83 -24.45 -3.91
N VAL A 231 22.95 -23.78 -3.75
CA VAL A 231 23.14 -22.69 -2.76
C VAL A 231 22.14 -21.54 -2.97
N PRO A 232 21.83 -21.09 -4.22
CA PRO A 232 20.95 -19.94 -4.42
C PRO A 232 19.51 -20.16 -3.91
N PRO A 233 18.81 -21.28 -4.20
CA PRO A 233 17.45 -21.51 -3.70
C PRO A 233 17.31 -21.48 -2.18
N LEU A 234 18.26 -22.05 -1.42
CA LEU A 234 18.19 -22.05 0.04
C LEU A 234 18.35 -20.64 0.61
N LEU A 235 19.29 -19.85 0.08
CA LEU A 235 19.48 -18.46 0.48
C LEU A 235 18.24 -17.60 0.15
N VAL A 236 17.64 -17.79 -1.03
CA VAL A 236 16.40 -17.11 -1.43
C VAL A 236 15.25 -17.49 -0.51
N ALA A 237 15.11 -18.75 -0.13
CA ALA A 237 14.07 -19.20 0.79
C ALA A 237 14.22 -18.55 2.18
N LEU A 238 15.44 -18.58 2.75
CA LEU A 238 15.73 -18.03 4.07
C LEU A 238 15.52 -16.51 4.10
N THR A 239 16.11 -15.78 3.15
CA THR A 239 15.95 -14.32 3.07
C THR A 239 14.51 -13.91 2.81
N GLY A 240 13.80 -14.62 1.93
CA GLY A 240 12.40 -14.36 1.62
C GLY A 240 11.45 -14.64 2.80
N LEU A 241 11.71 -15.68 3.60
CA LEU A 241 10.89 -16.02 4.77
C LEU A 241 10.86 -14.89 5.81
N LEU A 242 11.95 -14.12 5.93
CA LEU A 242 12.07 -13.02 6.87
C LEU A 242 11.08 -11.88 6.60
N PHE A 243 10.68 -11.64 5.34
CA PHE A 243 9.86 -10.46 5.02
C PHE A 243 8.65 -10.74 4.13
N VAL A 244 8.65 -11.73 3.25
CA VAL A 244 7.60 -11.92 2.24
C VAL A 244 6.23 -12.21 2.88
N PRO A 245 6.06 -13.19 3.80
CA PRO A 245 4.75 -13.45 4.41
C PRO A 245 4.20 -12.25 5.17
N TRP A 246 5.08 -11.53 5.88
CA TRP A 246 4.74 -10.35 6.67
C TRP A 246 4.34 -9.17 5.80
N ALA A 247 5.07 -8.90 4.72
CA ALA A 247 4.75 -7.82 3.79
C ALA A 247 3.38 -8.06 3.11
N PHE A 248 3.10 -9.30 2.70
CA PHE A 248 1.81 -9.68 2.09
C PHE A 248 0.66 -9.61 3.10
N HIS A 249 0.89 -10.02 4.36
CA HIS A 249 -0.06 -9.86 5.46
C HIS A 249 -0.36 -8.39 5.74
N TRP A 250 0.67 -7.56 5.87
CA TRP A 250 0.53 -6.13 6.14
C TRP A 250 -0.30 -5.42 5.07
N VAL A 251 -0.08 -5.71 3.78
CA VAL A 251 -0.91 -5.13 2.70
C VAL A 251 -2.39 -5.47 2.88
N GLY A 252 -2.70 -6.74 3.17
CA GLY A 252 -4.09 -7.16 3.38
C GLY A 252 -4.74 -6.48 4.59
N ALA A 253 -4.05 -6.47 5.74
CA ALA A 253 -4.53 -5.85 6.96
C ALA A 253 -4.69 -4.33 6.82
N ALA A 254 -3.72 -3.65 6.21
CA ALA A 254 -3.77 -2.20 6.00
C ALA A 254 -4.89 -1.80 5.02
N ALA A 255 -5.09 -2.56 3.94
CA ALA A 255 -6.17 -2.31 2.98
C ALA A 255 -7.56 -2.52 3.63
N GLN A 256 -7.71 -3.57 4.44
CA GLN A 256 -8.94 -3.81 5.22
C GLN A 256 -9.21 -2.69 6.22
N ALA A 257 -8.20 -2.26 6.98
CA ALA A 257 -8.37 -1.17 7.95
C ALA A 257 -8.74 0.17 7.28
N GLU A 258 -8.14 0.48 6.12
CA GLU A 258 -8.53 1.64 5.33
C GLU A 258 -9.95 1.52 4.79
N ARG A 259 -10.37 0.35 4.30
CA ARG A 259 -11.73 0.12 3.80
C ARG A 259 -12.78 0.23 4.92
N ALA A 260 -12.51 -0.35 6.09
CA ALA A 260 -13.37 -0.25 7.27
C ALA A 260 -13.59 1.22 7.67
N THR A 261 -12.51 2.01 7.67
CA THR A 261 -12.60 3.47 7.93
C THR A 261 -13.55 4.17 6.95
N LEU A 262 -13.59 3.77 5.67
CA LEU A 262 -14.49 4.36 4.68
C LEU A 262 -15.94 3.89 4.84
N VAL A 263 -16.15 2.64 5.26
CA VAL A 263 -17.47 2.09 5.59
C VAL A 263 -18.06 2.80 6.81
N ASP A 264 -17.26 3.00 7.87
CA ASP A 264 -17.68 3.70 9.10
C ASP A 264 -18.14 5.14 8.84
N LEU A 265 -17.56 5.79 7.81
CA LEU A 265 -17.97 7.13 7.37
C LEU A 265 -19.24 7.14 6.49
N GLY A 266 -19.81 5.97 6.18
CA GLY A 266 -20.93 5.81 5.26
C GLY A 266 -20.57 6.13 3.80
N LEU A 267 -19.29 6.08 3.43
CA LEU A 267 -18.80 6.45 2.09
C LEU A 267 -18.80 5.28 1.11
N VAL A 268 -18.86 4.06 1.65
CA VAL A 268 -18.86 2.83 0.87
C VAL A 268 -19.99 1.97 1.42
N VAL A 269 -20.89 1.55 0.53
CA VAL A 269 -21.94 0.60 0.87
C VAL A 269 -21.28 -0.76 1.15
N GLU A 270 -21.53 -1.33 2.33
CA GLU A 270 -21.14 -2.71 2.59
C GLU A 270 -21.78 -3.61 1.54
N SER A 271 -20.96 -4.43 0.88
CA SER A 271 -21.49 -5.41 -0.06
C SER A 271 -22.49 -6.30 0.70
N PRO A 272 -23.72 -6.54 0.18
CA PRO A 272 -24.77 -7.26 0.91
C PRO A 272 -24.34 -8.62 1.48
N SER A 273 -23.39 -9.27 0.80
CA SER A 273 -22.76 -10.53 1.19
C SER A 273 -22.03 -10.48 2.54
N ALA A 274 -21.49 -9.33 2.93
CA ALA A 274 -20.84 -9.14 4.22
C ALA A 274 -21.86 -8.94 5.37
N SER A 275 -22.96 -8.25 5.07
CA SER A 275 -24.00 -7.94 6.06
C SER A 275 -24.72 -9.19 6.58
N ALA A 276 -24.97 -10.19 5.72
CA ALA A 276 -25.72 -11.40 6.10
C ALA A 276 -24.98 -12.28 7.13
N ASN A 277 -23.64 -12.30 7.11
CA ASN A 277 -22.85 -13.04 8.08
C ASN A 277 -22.55 -12.22 9.35
N GLY A 278 -22.46 -10.89 9.22
CA GLY A 278 -22.17 -9.98 10.35
C GLY A 278 -23.40 -9.64 11.19
N SER A 279 -24.57 -9.47 10.57
CA SER A 279 -25.82 -9.17 11.26
C SER A 279 -26.25 -10.36 12.11
N CYS A 280 -26.27 -11.57 11.54
CA CYS A 280 -26.61 -12.80 12.27
C CYS A 280 -25.70 -12.99 13.50
N PHE A 281 -24.39 -12.73 13.40
CA PHE A 281 -23.49 -12.85 14.55
C PHE A 281 -23.71 -11.76 15.61
N ARG A 282 -24.06 -10.52 15.20
CA ARG A 282 -24.41 -9.43 16.13
C ARG A 282 -25.77 -9.68 16.80
N GLU A 283 -26.74 -10.19 16.04
CA GLU A 283 -28.08 -10.55 16.50
C GLU A 283 -28.03 -11.75 17.47
N LEU A 284 -27.24 -12.78 17.16
CA LEU A 284 -27.01 -13.92 18.05
C LEU A 284 -26.30 -13.51 19.35
N ARG A 285 -25.44 -12.48 19.31
CA ARG A 285 -24.84 -11.87 20.51
C ARG A 285 -25.85 -11.06 21.31
N SER A 286 -26.68 -10.25 20.66
CA SER A 286 -27.73 -9.48 21.35
C SER A 286 -28.85 -10.35 21.90
N CYS A 287 -29.10 -11.51 21.30
CA CYS A 287 -30.07 -12.49 21.78
C CYS A 287 -29.54 -13.41 22.90
N GLY A 288 -28.29 -13.22 23.36
CA GLY A 288 -27.70 -14.05 24.42
C GLY A 288 -27.50 -15.53 24.03
N LEU A 289 -27.63 -15.88 22.75
CA LEU A 289 -27.53 -17.25 22.25
C LEU A 289 -26.08 -17.70 22.06
N VAL A 290 -25.15 -16.74 21.93
CA VAL A 290 -23.72 -17.01 22.10
C VAL A 290 -23.39 -16.71 23.56
N GLY A 291 -23.67 -17.68 24.42
CA GLY A 291 -23.30 -17.59 25.84
C GLY A 291 -21.81 -17.29 25.97
N GLU A 292 -21.49 -16.29 26.80
CA GLU A 292 -20.14 -16.10 27.32
C GLU A 292 -19.74 -17.43 27.96
N ARG A 293 -19.02 -18.29 27.23
CA ARG A 293 -18.28 -19.36 27.87
C ARG A 293 -17.21 -18.65 28.68
N GLU A 294 -17.56 -18.35 29.93
CA GLU A 294 -16.61 -18.20 31.02
C GLU A 294 -15.59 -19.31 30.83
N ALA A 295 -14.38 -18.90 30.45
CA ALA A 295 -13.22 -19.77 30.50
C ALA A 295 -12.96 -20.06 31.99
N SER A 296 -13.77 -20.95 32.54
CA SER A 296 -13.51 -21.59 33.82
C SER A 296 -12.21 -22.36 33.63
N ALA A 297 -11.13 -21.81 34.20
CA ALA A 297 -9.85 -22.48 34.28
C ALA A 297 -10.09 -23.86 34.93
N PRO A 298 -9.54 -24.96 34.36
CA PRO A 298 -9.60 -26.23 35.04
C PRO A 298 -8.79 -26.11 36.33
N ASP A 299 -9.49 -26.26 37.44
CA ASP A 299 -8.95 -26.38 38.79
C ASP A 299 -8.03 -27.61 38.81
N GLN A 300 -6.72 -27.38 38.69
CA GLN A 300 -5.70 -28.42 38.84
C GLN A 300 -5.47 -28.67 40.33
N ASN A 301 -6.47 -29.25 40.99
CA ASN A 301 -6.34 -29.83 42.31
C ASN A 301 -6.79 -31.29 42.25
N LEU A 302 -5.84 -32.19 42.01
CA LEU A 302 -5.93 -33.59 42.43
C LEU A 302 -4.50 -34.12 42.62
N THR A 303 -4.08 -34.09 43.89
CA THR A 303 -3.02 -34.90 44.50
C THR A 303 -3.45 -36.36 44.62
N ALA A 304 -2.58 -37.29 44.23
CA ALA A 304 -2.16 -38.50 44.97
C ALA A 304 -1.27 -39.37 44.06
#